data_AF-A0A8T7JI45-F1
#
_entry.id   AF-A0A8T7JI45-F1
#
_cell.length_a   1.000
_cell.length_b   1.000
_cell.length_c   1.000
_cell.angle_alpha   90.00
_cell.angle_beta   90.00
_cell.angle_gamma   90.00
#
_symmetry.space_group_name_H-M   'P 1'
#
loop_
_entity.id
_entity.type
_entity.pdbx_description
1 polymer ?
#
loop_
_entity_poly.entity_id
_entity_poly.type
_entity_poly.pdbx_seq_one_letter_code
_entity_poly.pdbx_strand_id
1 'polypeptide(L)'
;ALLAILVGLSVVIPYIGAAVVTIPVVLIAYFQWGVTSDFYYLVAVYFIIQALDGNVLVPLLFSEAVNLHPVVIILAVLLFGGLWGLWGVFFAIPLATIFKAVITAWPKGVQAAQQEPEA
;
A
#
# COMPACT_ATOMS: atom_id res chain seq x y z
N ALA A 1 21.42 13.41 -2.06
CA ALA A 1 20.47 14.19 -1.23
C ALA A 1 19.14 14.41 -1.95
N LEU A 2 19.10 15.13 -3.08
CA LEU A 2 17.86 15.39 -3.84
C LEU A 2 17.11 14.11 -4.26
N LEU A 3 17.81 13.10 -4.80
CA LEU A 3 17.19 11.81 -5.16
C LEU A 3 16.65 11.06 -3.94
N ALA A 4 17.35 11.11 -2.80
CA ALA A 4 16.90 10.47 -1.56
C ALA A 4 15.66 11.17 -0.96
N ILE A 5 15.55 12.49 -1.12
CA ILE A 5 14.38 13.27 -0.70
C ILE A 5 13.19 12.98 -1.62
N LEU A 6 13.40 12.91 -2.95
CA LEU A 6 12.36 12.56 -3.92
C LEU A 6 11.88 11.11 -3.75
N VAL A 7 12.79 10.19 -3.46
CA VAL A 7 12.47 8.79 -3.13
C VAL A 7 11.74 8.71 -1.78
N GLY A 8 12.16 9.46 -0.76
CA GLY A 8 11.49 9.52 0.53
C GLY A 8 10.07 10.12 0.46
N LEU A 9 9.86 11.17 -0.36
CA LEU A 9 8.53 11.72 -0.65
C LEU A 9 7.67 10.76 -1.48
N SER A 10 8.27 10.03 -2.41
CA SER A 10 7.61 8.94 -3.15
C SER A 10 7.08 7.84 -2.23
N VAL A 11 7.78 7.56 -1.13
CA VAL A 11 7.35 6.57 -0.13
C VAL A 11 6.12 7.03 0.67
N VAL A 12 5.85 8.34 0.72
CA VAL A 12 4.64 8.90 1.37
C VAL A 12 3.38 8.61 0.56
N ILE A 13 3.50 8.40 -0.76
CA ILE A 13 2.38 8.06 -1.64
C ILE A 13 2.62 6.68 -2.26
N PRO A 14 2.07 5.61 -1.65
CA PRO A 14 2.11 4.27 -2.22
C PRO A 14 1.64 4.29 -3.68
N TYR A 15 2.26 3.46 -4.53
CA TYR A 15 2.04 3.38 -5.98
C TYR A 15 2.56 4.56 -6.81
N ILE A 16 2.44 5.81 -6.36
CA ILE A 16 3.02 6.95 -7.09
C ILE A 16 4.55 6.88 -7.04
N GLY A 17 5.13 6.51 -5.90
CA GLY A 17 6.57 6.31 -5.80
C GLY A 17 7.11 5.21 -6.71
N ALA A 18 6.41 4.08 -6.78
CA ALA A 18 6.73 2.98 -7.68
C ALA A 18 6.70 3.42 -9.15
N ALA A 19 5.64 4.14 -9.56
CA ALA A 19 5.50 4.64 -10.92
C ALA A 19 6.59 5.67 -11.28
N VAL A 20 6.90 6.59 -10.37
CA VAL A 20 7.91 7.63 -10.59
C VAL A 20 9.32 7.05 -10.64
N VAL A 21 9.64 6.03 -9.84
CA VAL A 21 10.96 5.37 -9.82
C VAL A 21 11.15 4.40 -10.99
N THR A 22 10.08 3.85 -11.55
CA THR A 22 10.17 2.99 -12.75
C THR A 22 10.82 3.72 -13.92
N ILE A 23 10.47 5.00 -14.14
CA ILE A 23 10.98 5.81 -15.25
C ILE A 23 12.52 5.94 -15.24
N PRO A 24 13.17 6.45 -14.17
CA PRO A 24 14.62 6.55 -14.12
C PRO A 24 15.29 5.18 -14.11
N VAL A 25 14.71 4.13 -13.52
CA VAL A 25 15.27 2.78 -13.53
C VAL A 25 15.36 2.24 -14.96
N VAL A 26 14.27 2.33 -15.73
CA VAL A 26 14.23 1.89 -17.13
C VAL A 26 15.16 2.75 -17.99
N LEU A 27 15.20 4.07 -17.77
CA LEU A 27 16.10 4.96 -18.50
C LEU A 27 17.57 4.63 -18.24
N ILE A 28 17.97 4.42 -16.98
CA ILE A 28 19.35 4.05 -16.63
C ILE A 28 19.70 2.69 -17.27
N ALA A 29 18.80 1.71 -17.20
CA ALA A 29 19.02 0.42 -17.83
C ALA A 29 19.21 0.56 -19.36
N TYR A 30 18.41 1.41 -20.01
CA TYR A 30 18.54 1.71 -21.43
C TYR A 30 19.86 2.42 -21.77
N PHE A 31 20.26 3.42 -20.98
CA PHE A 31 21.53 4.12 -21.22
C PHE A 31 22.75 3.23 -20.97
N GLN A 32 22.66 2.29 -20.03
CA GLN A 32 23.78 1.43 -19.66
C GLN A 32 23.96 0.26 -20.62
N TRP A 33 22.88 -0.40 -21.03
CA TRP A 33 22.94 -1.64 -21.82
C TRP A 33 22.26 -1.54 -23.19
N GLY A 34 21.58 -0.43 -23.50
CA GLY A 34 20.80 -0.30 -24.73
C GLY A 34 19.63 -1.30 -24.78
N VAL A 35 19.19 -1.62 -26.00
CA VAL A 35 18.15 -2.65 -26.23
C VAL A 35 18.80 -4.02 -26.39
N THR A 36 19.39 -4.54 -25.32
CA THR A 36 20.05 -5.85 -25.27
C THR A 36 19.30 -6.80 -24.34
N SER A 37 19.68 -8.07 -24.31
CA SER A 37 19.08 -9.09 -23.44
C SER A 37 19.11 -8.67 -21.96
N ASP A 38 20.20 -8.04 -21.51
CA ASP A 38 20.37 -7.60 -20.12
C ASP A 38 19.37 -6.53 -19.71
N PHE A 39 19.03 -5.62 -20.63
CA PHE A 39 17.97 -4.63 -20.41
C PHE A 39 16.62 -5.31 -20.17
N TYR A 40 16.26 -6.27 -21.03
CA TYR A 40 14.98 -6.98 -20.89
C TYR A 40 14.94 -7.81 -19.59
N TYR A 41 16.03 -8.47 -19.23
CA TYR A 41 16.12 -9.20 -17.96
C TYR A 41 15.92 -8.28 -16.76
N LEU A 42 16.62 -7.14 -16.73
CA LEU A 42 16.50 -6.17 -15.64
C LEU A 42 15.07 -5.64 -15.54
N VAL A 43 14.48 -5.17 -16.65
CA VAL A 43 13.13 -4.62 -16.67
C VAL A 43 12.10 -5.67 -16.23
N ALA A 44 12.23 -6.92 -16.69
CA ALA A 44 11.33 -8.00 -16.31
C ALA A 44 11.40 -8.31 -14.80
N VAL A 45 12.62 -8.47 -14.26
CA VAL A 45 12.83 -8.71 -12.83
C VAL A 45 12.34 -7.53 -12.00
N TYR A 46 12.63 -6.31 -12.43
CA TYR A 46 12.16 -5.09 -11.77
C TYR A 46 10.63 -5.03 -11.70
N PHE A 47 9.94 -5.33 -12.80
CA PHE A 47 8.47 -5.37 -12.83
C PHE A 47 7.90 -6.42 -11.89
N ILE A 48 8.52 -7.61 -11.80
CA ILE A 48 8.11 -8.65 -10.85
C ILE A 48 8.25 -8.14 -9.41
N ILE A 49 9.41 -7.54 -9.09
CA ILE A 49 9.64 -6.95 -7.77
C ILE A 49 8.59 -5.89 -7.46
N GLN A 50 8.32 -4.98 -8.41
CA GLN A 50 7.37 -3.89 -8.19
C GLN A 50 5.92 -4.40 -8.04
N ALA A 51 5.55 -5.47 -8.75
CA ALA A 51 4.26 -6.11 -8.60
C ALA A 51 4.11 -6.79 -7.23
N LEU A 52 5.15 -7.45 -6.72
CA LEU A 52 5.15 -8.03 -5.38
C LEU A 52 5.13 -6.95 -4.30
N ASP A 53 5.89 -5.87 -4.51
CA ASP A 53 6.00 -4.75 -3.59
C ASP A 53 4.65 -4.05 -3.41
N GLY A 54 4.03 -3.62 -4.52
CA GLY A 54 2.75 -2.93 -4.50
C GLY A 54 1.57 -3.79 -4.05
N ASN A 55 1.49 -5.06 -4.50
CA ASN A 55 0.29 -5.87 -4.30
C ASN A 55 0.35 -6.76 -3.03
N VAL A 56 1.54 -7.03 -2.49
CA VAL A 56 1.70 -7.97 -1.35
C VAL A 56 2.43 -7.31 -0.19
N LEU A 57 3.63 -6.77 -0.40
CA LEU A 57 4.46 -6.21 0.68
C LEU A 57 3.79 -4.99 1.30
N VAL A 58 3.28 -4.06 0.50
CA VAL A 58 2.58 -2.86 0.98
C VAL A 58 1.37 -3.24 1.86
N PRO A 59 0.38 -4.04 1.40
CA PRO A 59 -0.73 -4.46 2.27
C PRO A 59 -0.29 -5.19 3.54
N LEU A 60 0.74 -6.02 3.45
CA LEU A 60 1.26 -6.78 4.59
C LEU A 60 1.92 -5.86 5.63
N LEU A 61 2.73 -4.89 5.19
CA LEU A 61 3.38 -3.93 6.06
C LEU A 61 2.36 -2.99 6.73
N PHE A 62 1.36 -2.54 5.98
CA PHE A 62 0.29 -1.71 6.53
C PHE A 62 -0.61 -2.51 7.48
N SER A 63 -0.88 -3.79 7.21
CA SER A 63 -1.62 -4.67 8.12
C SER A 63 -1.04 -4.68 9.53
N GLU A 64 0.28 -4.80 9.63
CA GLU A 64 1.02 -4.72 10.89
C GLU A 64 0.84 -3.34 11.55
N ALA A 65 1.04 -2.26 10.79
CA ALA A 65 0.98 -0.90 11.29
C ALA A 65 -0.42 -0.49 11.78
N VAL A 66 -1.49 -0.93 11.12
CA VAL A 66 -2.89 -0.59 11.47
C VAL A 66 -3.66 -1.71 12.17
N ASN A 67 -2.99 -2.81 12.53
CA ASN A 67 -3.59 -3.99 13.17
C ASN A 67 -4.85 -4.48 12.41
N LEU A 68 -4.76 -4.54 11.07
CA LEU A 68 -5.82 -5.00 10.18
C LEU A 68 -5.36 -6.23 9.43
N HIS A 69 -6.19 -7.26 9.32
CA HIS A 69 -5.82 -8.44 8.54
C HIS A 69 -5.53 -8.04 7.07
N PRO A 70 -4.45 -8.53 6.42
CA PRO A 70 -4.06 -8.09 5.07
C PRO A 70 -5.17 -8.23 4.02
N VAL A 71 -6.01 -9.25 4.17
CA VAL A 71 -7.19 -9.48 3.33
C VAL A 71 -8.15 -8.28 3.34
N VAL A 72 -8.33 -7.59 4.48
CA VAL A 72 -9.18 -6.39 4.56
C VAL A 72 -8.61 -5.26 3.73
N ILE A 73 -7.28 -5.12 3.70
CA ILE A 73 -6.61 -4.10 2.90
C ILE A 73 -6.75 -4.42 1.40
N ILE A 74 -6.55 -5.67 1.01
CA ILE A 74 -6.74 -6.11 -0.39
C ILE A 74 -8.19 -5.90 -0.82
N LEU A 75 -9.17 -6.27 0.01
CA LEU A 75 -10.59 -6.06 -0.28
C LEU A 75 -10.92 -4.57 -0.40
N ALA A 76 -10.39 -3.73 0.47
CA ALA A 76 -10.57 -2.29 0.38
C ALA A 76 -9.97 -1.72 -0.92
N VAL A 77 -8.78 -2.16 -1.31
CA VAL A 77 -8.13 -1.74 -2.56
C VAL A 77 -8.97 -2.15 -3.78
N LEU A 78 -9.46 -3.39 -3.82
CA LEU A 78 -10.31 -3.86 -4.92
C LEU A 78 -11.64 -3.11 -4.98
N LEU A 79 -12.28 -2.88 -3.83
CA LEU A 79 -13.60 -2.28 -3.74
C LEU A 79 -13.56 -0.78 -4.02
N PHE A 80 -12.70 -0.03 -3.34
CA PHE A 80 -12.57 1.40 -3.59
C PHE A 80 -11.88 1.68 -4.94
N GLY A 81 -10.87 0.89 -5.31
CA GLY A 81 -10.22 0.98 -6.61
C GLY A 81 -11.18 0.72 -7.77
N GLY A 82 -12.13 -0.21 -7.64
CA GLY A 82 -13.17 -0.43 -8.64
C GLY A 82 -14.19 0.71 -8.76
N LEU A 83 -14.48 1.42 -7.66
CA LEU A 83 -15.47 2.50 -7.63
C LEU A 83 -14.95 3.84 -8.16
N TRP A 84 -13.71 4.20 -7.83
CA TRP A 84 -13.13 5.52 -8.15
C TRP A 84 -11.79 5.45 -8.90
N GLY A 85 -11.36 4.27 -9.32
CA GLY A 85 -10.09 4.07 -10.02
C GLY A 85 -8.91 4.40 -9.11
N LEU A 86 -7.96 5.18 -9.63
CA LEU A 86 -6.71 5.51 -8.94
C LEU A 86 -6.94 6.16 -7.56
N TRP A 87 -7.90 7.07 -7.46
CA TRP A 87 -8.23 7.75 -6.19
C TRP A 87 -8.75 6.77 -5.14
N GLY A 88 -9.52 5.76 -5.56
CA GLY A 88 -10.02 4.73 -4.67
C GLY A 88 -8.92 3.82 -4.10
N VAL A 89 -7.92 3.48 -4.93
CA VAL A 89 -6.74 2.72 -4.47
C VAL A 89 -5.91 3.54 -3.46
N PHE A 90 -5.74 4.84 -3.72
CA PHE A 90 -4.99 5.75 -2.83
C PHE A 90 -5.63 5.84 -1.43
N PHE A 91 -6.94 5.98 -1.35
CA PHE A 91 -7.65 6.11 -0.08
C PHE A 91 -8.05 4.78 0.58
N ALA A 92 -7.74 3.62 -0.03
CA ALA A 92 -8.20 2.32 0.44
C ALA A 92 -7.79 2.00 1.89
N ILE A 93 -6.54 2.27 2.27
CA ILE A 93 -6.03 1.98 3.62
C ILE A 93 -6.64 2.93 4.67
N PRO A 94 -6.63 4.26 4.49
CA PRO A 94 -7.35 5.18 5.40
C PRO A 94 -8.82 4.82 5.56
N LEU A 95 -9.54 4.54 4.46
CA LEU A 95 -10.96 4.20 4.51
C LEU A 95 -11.21 2.86 5.21
N ALA A 96 -10.39 1.83 4.94
CA ALA A 96 -10.47 0.55 5.65
C ALA A 96 -10.27 0.73 7.17
N THR A 97 -9.35 1.60 7.54
CA THR A 97 -9.04 1.92 8.95
C THR A 97 -10.22 2.64 9.62
N ILE A 98 -10.80 3.63 8.94
CA ILE A 98 -12.00 4.34 9.42
C ILE A 98 -13.17 3.37 9.55
N PHE A 99 -13.40 2.51 8.57
CA PHE A 99 -14.49 1.53 8.60
C PHE A 99 -14.35 0.57 9.78
N LYS A 100 -13.14 0.04 10.01
CA LYS A 100 -12.83 -0.79 11.19
C LYS A 100 -13.02 -0.01 12.49
N ALA A 101 -12.54 1.23 12.56
CA ALA A 101 -12.68 2.08 13.74
C ALA A 101 -14.15 2.34 14.06
N VAL A 102 -14.98 2.64 13.06
CA VAL A 102 -16.43 2.84 13.22
C VAL A 102 -17.10 1.56 13.72
N ILE A 103 -16.81 0.40 13.14
CA ILE A 103 -17.37 -0.88 13.62
C ILE A 103 -16.92 -1.20 15.04
N THR A 104 -15.67 -0.92 15.38
CA THR A 104 -15.10 -1.20 16.71
C THR A 104 -15.62 -0.22 17.78
N ALA A 105 -15.83 1.04 17.40
CA ALA A 105 -16.37 2.09 18.24
C ALA A 105 -17.91 2.10 18.30
N TRP A 106 -18.58 1.37 17.38
CA TRP A 106 -20.03 1.15 17.44
C TRP A 106 -20.37 0.52 18.79
N PRO A 107 -21.41 1.01 19.49
CA PRO A 107 -21.41 1.03 20.95
C PRO A 107 -21.26 -0.36 21.56
N LYS A 108 -20.06 -0.63 22.09
CA LYS A 108 -19.87 -1.51 23.26
C LYS A 108 -20.26 -0.79 24.56
N GLY A 109 -21.24 0.12 24.49
CA GLY A 109 -21.74 0.91 25.61
C GLY A 109 -22.72 0.15 26.53
N VAL A 110 -22.68 -1.19 26.60
CA VAL A 110 -23.66 -1.94 27.42
C VAL A 110 -23.04 -2.98 28.36
N GLN A 111 -21.76 -3.38 28.20
CA GLN A 111 -21.21 -4.50 29.01
C GLN A 111 -20.23 -4.10 30.12
N ALA A 112 -19.67 -2.87 30.11
CA ALA A 112 -18.79 -2.41 31.18
C ALA A 112 -19.53 -1.96 32.46
N ALA A 113 -20.85 -1.72 32.38
CA ALA A 113 -21.69 -1.35 33.52
C ALA A 113 -22.29 -2.56 34.28
N GLN A 114 -21.93 -3.79 33.91
CA GLN A 114 -22.41 -5.03 34.54
C GLN A 114 -21.29 -5.81 35.26
N GLN A 115 -20.08 -5.25 35.34
CA GLN A 115 -18.91 -5.87 36.01
C GLN A 115 -18.56 -5.19 37.35
N GLU A 116 -19.55 -4.59 38.02
CA GLU A 116 -19.54 -4.47 39.47
C GLU A 116 -20.41 -5.61 40.04
N PRO A 117 -19.84 -6.79 40.37
CA PRO A 117 -20.50 -7.67 41.31
C PRO A 117 -20.32 -7.07 42.71
N GLU A 118 -21.44 -6.86 43.38
CA GLU A 118 -21.55 -6.60 44.81
C GLU A 118 -20.56 -7.46 45.62
N ALA A 119 -19.60 -6.82 46.30
CA ALA A 119 -19.06 -7.19 47.63
C ALA A 119 -17.83 -6.32 47.98
#